data_AF-A0A183CJR4-F1
#
_entry.id   AF-A0A183CJR4-F1
#
_cell.length_a   1.000
_cell.length_b   1.000
_cell.length_c   1.000
_cell.angle_alpha   90.00
_cell.angle_beta   90.00
_cell.angle_gamma   90.00
#
_symmetry.space_group_name_H-M   'P 1'
#
loop_
_entity.id
_entity.type
_entity.pdbx_description
1 polymer ?
#
loop_
_entity_poly.entity_id
_entity_poly.type
_entity_poly.pdbx_seq_one_letter_code
_entity_poly.pdbx_strand_id
1 'polypeptide(L)'
;MDTSTDAVVGFELPTSSTDDYLKLKRLENKLAHLDVMEKYLKMDMRNLEKELVHAQEEVKRIQSVPLIIGQFLEAVDYDHAIVGSTTGSNYYVRVLSILDRELLKAGCSVSLHKYSNALVDVLPPESDSSIQMLRADEKPDVT
;
A
#
# COMPACT_ATOMS: atom_id res chain seq x y z
N MET A 1 -43.64 64.31 23.21
CA MET A 1 -43.49 64.08 24.67
C MET A 1 -42.71 62.77 24.84
N ASP A 2 -41.47 62.70 24.38
CA ASP A 2 -40.26 63.44 24.81
C ASP A 2 -39.77 62.90 26.16
N THR A 3 -38.69 62.11 26.14
CA THR A 3 -37.32 62.50 26.53
C THR A 3 -36.54 61.23 26.88
N SER A 4 -35.69 60.71 25.99
CA SER A 4 -34.24 60.92 26.02
C SER A 4 -33.59 60.74 27.40
N THR A 5 -32.95 59.60 27.63
CA THR A 5 -31.65 59.58 28.32
C THR A 5 -30.84 58.37 27.84
N ASP A 6 -30.03 58.59 26.79
CA ASP A 6 -28.85 57.76 26.51
C ASP A 6 -27.90 57.89 27.71
N ALA A 7 -27.81 56.85 28.53
CA ALA A 7 -26.74 56.72 29.49
C ALA A 7 -25.57 56.00 28.82
N VAL A 8 -24.73 56.81 28.17
CA VAL A 8 -23.34 56.44 27.89
C VAL A 8 -22.63 56.21 29.22
N VAL A 9 -21.59 55.36 29.17
CA VAL A 9 -20.43 55.26 30.08
C VAL A 9 -20.38 53.93 30.86
N GLY A 10 -19.45 53.07 30.43
CA GLY A 10 -18.97 51.97 31.28
C GLY A 10 -18.33 50.76 30.61
N PHE A 11 -17.88 50.79 29.35
CA PHE A 11 -16.98 49.74 28.84
C PHE A 11 -15.57 50.00 29.37
N GLU A 12 -15.31 49.60 30.62
CA GLU A 12 -13.95 49.48 31.14
C GLU A 12 -13.25 48.38 30.34
N LEU A 13 -12.45 48.79 29.35
CA LEU A 13 -11.40 47.96 28.80
C LEU A 13 -10.39 47.69 29.92
N PRO A 14 -10.26 46.45 30.43
CA PRO A 14 -9.15 46.15 31.32
C PRO A 14 -7.86 46.36 30.53
N THR A 15 -7.04 47.28 31.03
CA THR A 15 -5.72 47.63 30.52
C THR A 15 -4.78 46.43 30.61
N SER A 16 -4.80 45.59 29.57
CA SER A 16 -3.80 44.57 29.25
C SER A 16 -3.63 44.47 27.72
N SER A 17 -3.84 45.59 27.01
CA SER A 17 -3.74 45.66 25.53
C SER A 17 -2.35 45.24 25.02
N THR A 18 -1.32 45.42 25.85
CA THR A 18 0.05 44.97 25.56
C THR A 18 0.21 43.46 25.55
N ASP A 19 -0.45 42.72 26.45
CA ASP A 19 -0.34 41.25 26.49
C ASP A 19 -1.14 40.59 25.36
N ASP A 20 -2.31 41.13 25.02
CA ASP A 20 -3.14 40.57 23.94
C ASP A 20 -2.51 40.82 22.57
N TYR A 21 -1.89 41.98 22.35
CA TYR A 21 -1.10 42.25 21.15
C TYR A 21 0.13 41.33 21.03
N LEU A 22 0.82 41.06 22.14
CA LEU A 22 1.94 40.09 22.17
C LEU A 22 1.48 38.66 21.89
N LYS A 23 0.31 38.25 22.40
CA LYS A 23 -0.31 36.94 22.11
C LYS A 23 -0.67 36.83 20.63
N LEU A 24 -1.27 37.87 20.05
CA LEU A 24 -1.63 37.92 18.64
C LEU A 24 -0.39 37.73 17.76
N LYS A 25 0.68 38.49 18.02
CA LYS A 25 1.94 38.38 17.27
C LYS A 25 2.61 37.00 17.41
N ARG A 26 2.51 36.34 18.57
CA ARG A 26 2.99 34.96 18.76
C ARG A 26 2.15 33.96 17.95
N LEU A 27 0.83 34.13 17.93
CA LEU A 27 -0.08 33.27 17.16
C LEU A 27 0.15 33.43 15.66
N GLU A 28 0.33 34.65 15.15
CA GLU A 28 0.67 34.91 13.75
C GLU A 28 1.99 34.23 13.34
N ASN A 29 3.04 34.37 14.15
CA ASN A 29 4.31 33.69 13.91
C ASN A 29 4.17 32.16 13.91
N LYS A 30 3.34 31.62 14.81
CA LYS A 30 3.07 30.18 14.87
C LYS A 30 2.29 29.71 13.64
N LEU A 31 1.33 30.49 13.17
CA LEU A 31 0.57 30.21 11.96
C LEU A 31 1.49 30.20 10.73
N ALA A 32 2.32 31.24 10.58
CA ALA A 32 3.31 31.30 9.50
C ALA A 32 4.31 30.13 9.54
N HIS A 33 4.73 29.69 10.73
CA HIS A 33 5.59 28.51 10.88
C HIS A 33 4.86 27.22 10.47
N LEU A 34 3.61 27.05 10.88
CA LEU A 34 2.80 25.88 10.50
C LEU A 34 2.55 25.84 8.99
N ASP A 35 2.32 26.99 8.33
CA ASP A 35 2.15 27.07 6.88
C ASP A 35 3.40 26.58 6.13
N VAL A 36 4.59 26.90 6.64
CA VAL A 36 5.86 26.41 6.07
C VAL A 36 6.00 24.90 6.29
N MET A 37 5.71 24.42 7.50
CA MET A 37 5.76 22.99 7.81
C MET A 37 4.77 22.17 6.98
N GLU A 38 3.56 22.69 6.76
CA GLU A 38 2.57 22.04 5.89
C GLU A 38 3.06 21.94 4.45
N LYS A 39 3.66 23.01 3.92
CA LYS A 39 4.25 23.00 2.58
C LYS A 39 5.39 21.99 2.47
N TYR A 40 6.23 21.90 3.50
CA TYR A 40 7.33 20.94 3.57
C TYR A 40 6.81 19.51 3.60
N LEU A 41 5.86 19.20 4.49
CA LEU A 41 5.20 17.89 4.56
C LEU A 41 4.60 17.51 3.20
N LYS A 42 3.86 18.41 2.54
CA LYS A 42 3.28 18.15 1.21
C LYS A 42 4.36 17.88 0.16
N MET A 43 5.54 18.47 0.28
CA MET A 43 6.66 18.19 -0.62
C MET A 43 7.26 16.81 -0.36
N ASP A 44 7.47 16.46 0.92
CA ASP A 44 7.97 15.14 1.34
C ASP A 44 7.02 14.01 0.93
N MET A 45 5.71 14.19 1.11
CA MET A 45 4.70 13.23 0.65
C MET A 45 4.82 12.98 -0.85
N ARG A 46 4.92 14.05 -1.65
CA ARG A 46 5.08 13.92 -3.10
C ARG A 46 6.40 13.26 -3.49
N ASN A 47 7.47 13.48 -2.71
CA ASN A 47 8.74 12.80 -2.96
C ASN A 47 8.63 11.30 -2.66
N LEU A 48 8.02 10.96 -1.52
CA LEU A 48 7.82 9.58 -1.11
C LEU A 48 6.90 8.83 -2.08
N GLU A 49 5.83 9.46 -2.58
CA GLU A 49 4.96 8.89 -3.62
C GLU A 49 5.75 8.57 -4.90
N LYS A 50 6.69 9.44 -5.31
CA LYS A 50 7.55 9.20 -6.48
C LYS A 50 8.51 8.04 -6.24
N GLU A 51 9.14 7.98 -5.08
CA GLU A 51 10.03 6.87 -4.70
C GLU A 51 9.27 5.54 -4.66
N LEU A 52 8.04 5.55 -4.14
CA LEU A 52 7.15 4.39 -4.13
C LEU A 52 6.86 3.91 -5.56
N VAL A 53 6.46 4.80 -6.46
CA VAL A 53 6.20 4.45 -7.87
C VAL A 53 7.45 3.87 -8.53
N HIS A 54 8.62 4.47 -8.29
CA HIS A 54 9.88 3.97 -8.83
C HIS A 54 10.24 2.57 -8.31
N ALA A 55 10.08 2.34 -7.01
CA ALA A 55 10.29 1.04 -6.39
C ALA A 55 9.29 -0.01 -6.92
N GLN A 56 8.03 0.37 -7.15
CA GLN A 56 7.04 -0.52 -7.76
C GLN A 56 7.40 -0.90 -9.19
N GLU A 57 7.93 0.03 -9.98
CA GLU A 57 8.42 -0.26 -11.34
C GLU A 57 9.60 -1.24 -11.32
N GLU A 58 10.52 -1.10 -10.35
CA GLU A 58 11.60 -2.06 -10.13
C GLU A 58 11.09 -3.47 -9.85
N VAL A 59 10.11 -3.60 -8.94
CA VAL A 59 9.51 -4.90 -8.63
C VAL A 59 8.83 -5.50 -9.86
N LYS A 60 8.06 -4.72 -10.62
CA LYS A 60 7.42 -5.18 -11.87
C LYS A 60 8.43 -5.68 -12.89
N ARG A 61 9.61 -5.05 -12.99
CA ARG A 61 10.68 -5.56 -13.86
C ARG A 61 11.10 -6.97 -13.45
N ILE A 62 11.26 -7.23 -12.15
CA ILE A 62 11.65 -8.56 -11.63
C ILE A 62 10.57 -9.61 -11.95
N GLN A 63 9.29 -9.23 -11.95
CA GLN A 63 8.18 -10.12 -12.31
C GLN A 63 8.18 -10.55 -13.79
N SER A 64 8.85 -9.81 -14.67
CA SER A 64 8.75 -10.02 -16.13
C SER A 64 9.95 -10.76 -16.77
N VAL A 65 11.07 -10.93 -16.05
CA VAL A 65 12.27 -11.65 -16.53
C VAL A 65 12.11 -13.15 -16.20
N PRO A 66 12.78 -14.08 -16.90
CA PRO A 66 12.24 -15.42 -17.14
C PRO A 66 11.79 -16.12 -15.86
N LEU A 67 10.51 -16.48 -15.85
CA LEU A 67 9.87 -17.18 -14.75
C LEU A 67 9.90 -18.69 -15.01
N ILE A 68 10.00 -19.45 -13.92
CA ILE A 68 9.83 -20.90 -13.88
C ILE A 68 8.56 -21.16 -13.08
N ILE A 69 7.74 -22.11 -13.55
CA ILE A 69 6.54 -22.54 -12.81
C ILE A 69 6.95 -23.58 -11.76
N GLY A 70 6.45 -23.40 -10.54
CA GLY A 70 6.56 -24.37 -9.45
C GLY A 70 5.20 -24.59 -8.78
N GLN A 71 5.13 -25.54 -7.88
CA GLN A 71 3.98 -25.81 -7.03
C GLN A 71 4.30 -25.46 -5.59
N PHE A 72 3.44 -24.69 -4.94
CA PHE A 72 3.59 -24.37 -3.53
C PHE A 72 3.20 -25.57 -2.67
N LEU A 73 4.08 -26.00 -1.75
CA LEU A 73 3.77 -27.08 -0.81
C LEU A 73 3.31 -26.52 0.54
N GLU A 74 4.19 -25.79 1.22
CA GLU A 74 3.99 -25.39 2.62
C GLU A 74 4.67 -24.05 2.91
N ALA A 75 4.02 -23.18 3.68
CA ALA A 75 4.65 -22.00 4.27
C ALA A 75 5.26 -22.39 5.63
N VAL A 76 6.57 -22.12 5.78
CA VAL A 76 7.29 -22.43 7.03
C VAL A 76 7.30 -21.21 7.94
N ASP A 77 7.47 -20.03 7.38
CA ASP A 77 7.60 -18.77 8.12
C ASP A 77 6.94 -17.61 7.34
N TYR A 78 7.00 -16.40 7.91
CA TYR A 78 6.62 -15.19 7.20
C TYR A 78 7.48 -15.02 5.94
N ASP A 79 8.80 -15.01 5.99
CA ASP A 79 9.55 -14.70 4.76
C ASP A 79 9.90 -15.93 3.92
N HIS A 80 9.48 -17.12 4.32
CA HIS A 80 9.96 -18.37 3.73
C HIS A 80 8.88 -19.42 3.48
N ALA A 81 8.99 -20.08 2.34
CA ALA A 81 8.11 -21.17 1.91
C ALA A 81 8.89 -22.29 1.21
N ILE A 82 8.29 -23.47 1.21
CA ILE A 82 8.77 -24.63 0.46
C ILE A 82 7.98 -24.72 -0.84
N VAL A 83 8.71 -24.74 -1.95
CA VAL A 83 8.16 -24.84 -3.30
C VAL A 83 8.74 -26.05 -4.01
N GLY A 84 7.89 -26.82 -4.66
CA GLY A 84 8.26 -27.92 -5.54
C GLY A 84 8.50 -27.37 -6.92
N SER A 85 9.72 -27.46 -7.42
CA SER A 85 9.99 -27.13 -8.81
C SER A 85 9.46 -28.23 -9.72
N THR A 86 9.05 -27.85 -10.93
CA THR A 86 8.72 -28.79 -12.02
C THR A 86 9.89 -29.75 -12.36
N THR A 87 11.11 -29.46 -11.89
CA THR A 87 12.28 -30.33 -12.00
C THR A 87 12.32 -31.47 -10.97
N GLY A 88 11.32 -31.62 -10.10
CA GLY A 88 11.23 -32.69 -9.11
C GLY A 88 12.04 -32.49 -7.82
N SER A 89 12.59 -31.28 -7.62
CA SER A 89 13.33 -30.91 -6.40
C SER A 89 12.54 -29.88 -5.60
N ASN A 90 12.59 -30.00 -4.27
CA ASN A 90 12.01 -29.03 -3.35
C ASN A 90 13.03 -27.94 -3.01
N TYR A 91 12.60 -26.69 -3.07
CA TYR A 91 13.42 -25.53 -2.75
C TYR A 91 12.88 -24.82 -1.52
N TYR A 92 13.81 -24.40 -0.65
CA TYR A 92 13.53 -23.43 0.40
C TYR A 92 13.71 -22.04 -0.17
N VAL A 93 12.61 -21.30 -0.23
CA VAL A 93 12.50 -20.09 -1.04
C VAL A 93 12.02 -18.92 -0.19
N ARG A 94 12.56 -17.74 -0.47
CA ARG A 94 12.06 -16.49 0.10
C ARG A 94 10.81 -16.01 -0.63
N VAL A 95 9.78 -15.66 0.13
CA VAL A 95 8.53 -15.07 -0.34
C VAL A 95 8.72 -13.56 -0.45
N LEU A 96 8.33 -12.97 -1.59
CA LEU A 96 8.34 -11.52 -1.72
C LEU A 96 7.18 -10.89 -0.93
N SER A 97 7.44 -9.73 -0.34
CA SER A 97 6.48 -9.00 0.51
C SER A 97 5.28 -8.42 -0.25
N ILE A 98 5.30 -8.44 -1.58
CA ILE A 98 4.18 -8.01 -2.42
C ILE A 98 3.05 -9.03 -2.49
N LEU A 99 3.28 -10.25 -1.99
CA LEU A 99 2.37 -11.36 -2.18
C LEU A 99 1.52 -11.59 -0.93
N ASP A 100 0.22 -11.75 -1.14
CA ASP A 100 -0.72 -12.08 -0.08
C ASP A 100 -0.71 -13.58 0.24
N ARG A 101 -0.50 -13.88 1.52
CA ARG A 101 -0.40 -15.25 2.05
C ARG A 101 -1.71 -16.01 2.01
N GLU A 102 -2.83 -15.29 2.03
CA GLU A 102 -4.16 -15.91 2.02
C GLU A 102 -4.46 -16.61 0.69
N LEU A 103 -3.80 -16.19 -0.38
CA LEU A 103 -3.87 -16.81 -1.70
C LEU A 103 -2.95 -18.05 -1.80
N LEU A 104 -1.96 -18.18 -0.91
CA LEU A 104 -1.04 -19.31 -0.88
C LEU A 104 -1.70 -20.51 -0.20
N LYS A 105 -2.35 -21.35 -1.00
CA LYS A 105 -2.80 -22.69 -0.58
C LYS A 105 -1.84 -23.76 -1.07
N ALA A 106 -1.74 -24.84 -0.30
CA ALA A 106 -1.02 -26.02 -0.73
C ALA A 106 -1.56 -26.51 -2.09
N GLY A 107 -0.65 -26.78 -3.04
CA GLY A 107 -0.99 -27.20 -4.39
C GLY A 107 -1.29 -26.06 -5.37
N CYS A 108 -1.19 -24.79 -4.97
CA CYS A 108 -1.26 -23.67 -5.90
C CYS A 108 -0.03 -23.61 -6.81
N SER A 109 -0.24 -23.29 -8.08
CA SER A 109 0.83 -23.00 -9.03
C SER A 109 1.41 -21.62 -8.74
N VAL A 110 2.73 -21.54 -8.63
CA VAL A 110 3.45 -20.31 -8.30
C VAL A 110 4.55 -20.03 -9.31
N SER A 111 4.85 -18.74 -9.48
CA SER A 111 5.90 -18.24 -10.34
C SER A 111 7.18 -18.04 -9.52
N LEU A 112 8.23 -18.75 -9.93
CA LEU A 112 9.58 -18.65 -9.39
C LEU A 112 10.48 -17.87 -10.34
N HIS A 113 11.41 -17.08 -9.80
CA HIS A 113 12.44 -16.45 -10.61
C HIS A 113 13.54 -17.46 -11.02
N LYS A 114 13.92 -17.53 -12.30
CA LYS A 114 14.83 -18.57 -12.86
C LYS A 114 16.17 -18.77 -12.13
N TYR A 115 16.80 -17.70 -11.65
CA TYR A 115 18.15 -17.79 -11.06
C TYR A 115 18.16 -17.78 -9.54
N SER A 116 17.21 -17.07 -8.94
CA SER A 116 17.15 -16.90 -7.48
C SER A 116 16.20 -17.89 -6.82
N ASN A 117 15.37 -18.58 -7.62
CA ASN A 117 14.25 -19.40 -7.17
C ASN A 117 13.34 -18.67 -6.17
N ALA A 118 13.28 -17.33 -6.18
CA ALA A 118 12.42 -16.54 -5.29
C ALA A 118 10.96 -16.68 -5.71
N LEU A 119 10.03 -16.70 -4.76
CA LEU A 119 8.60 -16.74 -5.04
C LEU A 119 8.12 -15.33 -5.37
N VAL A 120 7.69 -15.15 -6.61
CA VAL A 120 7.41 -13.84 -7.18
C VAL A 120 5.91 -13.54 -7.25
N ASP A 121 5.14 -14.52 -7.73
CA ASP A 121 3.70 -14.37 -7.95
C ASP A 121 2.97 -15.71 -7.82
N VAL A 122 1.68 -15.69 -7.54
CA VAL A 122 0.80 -16.87 -7.54
C VAL A 122 0.01 -16.87 -8.84
N LEU A 123 0.09 -17.96 -9.59
CA LEU A 123 -0.71 -18.11 -10.79
C LEU A 123 -2.11 -18.58 -10.40
N PRO A 124 -3.17 -18.11 -11.09
CA PRO A 124 -4.51 -18.61 -10.85
C PRO A 124 -4.54 -20.13 -11.09
N PRO A 125 -5.31 -20.90 -10.29
CA PRO A 125 -5.30 -22.36 -10.36
C PRO A 125 -5.77 -22.92 -11.72
N GLU A 126 -6.46 -22.12 -12.53
CA GLU A 126 -6.84 -22.49 -13.90
C GLU A 126 -5.64 -22.56 -14.87
N SER A 127 -4.49 -21.99 -14.50
CA SER A 127 -3.31 -21.91 -15.39
C SER A 127 -2.66 -23.27 -15.67
N ASP A 128 -2.77 -24.21 -14.72
CA ASP A 128 -2.10 -25.52 -14.76
C ASP A 128 -3.04 -26.64 -15.27
N SER A 129 -4.18 -26.27 -15.85
CA SER A 129 -5.17 -27.25 -16.28
C SER A 129 -4.75 -27.90 -17.61
N SER A 130 -3.92 -28.94 -17.51
CA SER A 130 -3.82 -29.99 -18.54
C SER A 130 -5.18 -30.65 -18.86
N ILE A 131 -6.18 -30.40 -18.01
CA ILE A 131 -7.57 -30.81 -18.15
C ILE A 131 -8.43 -29.56 -18.23
N GLN A 132 -8.84 -29.16 -19.43
CA GLN A 132 -9.91 -28.17 -19.56
C GLN A 132 -11.23 -28.81 -19.11
N MET A 133 -11.97 -28.15 -18.21
CA MET A 133 -13.32 -28.59 -17.88
C MET A 133 -14.14 -28.61 -19.17
N LEU A 134 -14.69 -29.78 -19.50
CA LEU A 134 -15.60 -29.95 -20.62
C LEU A 134 -16.69 -28.90 -20.50
N ARG A 135 -16.82 -28.08 -21.53
CA ARG A 135 -17.87 -27.06 -21.55
C ARG A 135 -19.22 -27.76 -21.80
N ALA A 136 -20.32 -27.10 -21.44
CA ALA A 136 -21.66 -27.68 -21.56
C ALA A 136 -22.05 -28.08 -23.02
N ASP A 137 -21.30 -27.56 -24.00
CA ASP A 137 -21.34 -27.85 -25.43
C ASP A 137 -20.62 -29.15 -25.84
N GLU A 138 -19.73 -29.69 -25.02
CA GLU A 138 -19.01 -30.95 -25.30
C GLU A 138 -19.69 -32.19 -24.68
N LYS A 139 -20.93 -32.06 -24.20
CA LYS A 139 -21.69 -33.22 -23.74
C LYS A 139 -21.84 -34.24 -24.89
N PRO A 140 -21.47 -35.51 -24.70
CA PRO A 140 -21.72 -36.53 -25.71
C PRO A 140 -23.22 -36.78 -25.80
N ASP A 141 -23.77 -36.72 -27.01
CA ASP A 141 -25.15 -37.13 -27.28
C ASP A 141 -25.16 -38.66 -27.35
N VAL A 142 -25.61 -39.29 -26.27
CA VAL A 142 -25.67 -40.76 -26.18
C VAL A 142 -27.13 -41.17 -26.26
N THR A 143 -27.49 -41.85 -27.35
CA THR A 143 -28.79 -42.48 -27.62
C THR A 143 -29.02 -43.70 -26.74
#